data_AF-A0A960PSL9-F1
#
_entry.id   AF-A0A960PSL9-F1
#
_cell.length_a   1.000
_cell.length_b   1.000
_cell.length_c   1.000
_cell.angle_alpha   90.00
_cell.angle_beta   90.00
_cell.angle_gamma   90.00
#
_symmetry.space_group_name_H-M   'P 1'
#
loop_
_entity.id
_entity.type
_entity.pdbx_description
1 polymer ?
#
loop_
_entity_poly.entity_id
_entity_poly.type
_entity_poly.pdbx_seq_one_letter_code
_entity_poly.pdbx_strand_id
1 'polypeptide(L)' 'MKNVTITLEEDVARWARIRAAEAETSVSRLVGEMLKEKMVAEEGYQAARELFFSVRPRALREAGISLPARNELHDRPVLR' A
#
# COMPACT_ATOMS: atom_id res chain seq x y z
N MET A 1 -5.57 21.33 14.69
CA MET A 1 -6.62 20.43 14.13
C MET A 1 -7.66 21.30 13.44
N LYS A 2 -8.21 20.88 12.30
CA LYS A 2 -9.31 21.58 11.61
C LYS A 2 -10.61 20.80 11.84
N ASN A 3 -11.71 21.51 12.09
CA ASN A 3 -13.02 20.88 12.28
C ASN A 3 -13.69 20.74 10.91
N VAL A 4 -14.24 19.55 10.64
CA VAL A 4 -14.98 19.24 9.42
C VAL A 4 -16.31 18.62 9.82
N THR A 5 -17.41 19.17 9.29
CA THR A 5 -18.74 18.57 9.43
C THR A 5 -18.97 17.65 8.24
N ILE A 6 -19.34 16.40 8.50
CA ILE A 6 -19.64 15.39 7.48
C ILE A 6 -21.04 14.85 7.73
N THR A 7 -21.78 14.60 6.64
CA THR A 7 -23.06 13.91 6.68
C THR A 7 -22.83 12.43 6.45
N LEU A 8 -23.42 11.59 7.30
CA LEU A 8 -23.32 10.13 7.24
C LEU A 8 -24.72 9.54 7.27
N GLU A 9 -24.89 8.37 6.68
CA GLU A 9 -26.08 7.55 6.90
C GLU A 9 -26.16 7.13 8.38
N GLU A 10 -27.36 7.00 8.92
CA GLU A 10 -27.58 6.76 10.36
C GLU A 10 -26.93 5.46 10.84
N ASP A 11 -27.01 4.41 10.02
CA ASP A 11 -26.39 3.12 10.29
C ASP A 11 -24.86 3.20 10.29
N VAL A 12 -24.26 3.92 9.34
CA VAL A 12 -22.81 4.18 9.27
C VAL A 12 -22.36 4.98 10.50
N ALA A 13 -23.11 6.02 10.90
CA ALA A 13 -22.80 6.82 12.08
C ALA A 13 -22.89 6.00 13.38
N ARG A 14 -23.82 5.05 13.45
CA ARG A 14 -23.95 4.12 14.59
C ARG A 14 -22.79 3.13 14.62
N TRP A 15 -22.49 2.51 13.48
CA TRP A 15 -21.37 1.59 13.35
C TRP A 15 -20.05 2.26 13.76
N ALA A 16 -19.79 3.48 13.28
CA ALA A 16 -18.57 4.22 13.61
C ALA A 16 -18.45 4.52 15.11
N ARG A 17 -19.56 4.80 15.80
CA ARG A 17 -19.60 5.00 17.26
C ARG A 17 -19.22 3.73 18.02
N ILE A 18 -19.79 2.59 17.63
CA ILE A 18 -19.48 1.29 18.25
C ILE A 18 -18.01 0.95 18.02
N ARG A 19 -17.53 1.07 16.78
CA ARG A 19 -16.15 0.75 16.42
C ARG A 19 -15.14 1.63 17.15
N ALA A 20 -15.44 2.91 17.32
CA ALA A 20 -14.60 3.83 18.08
C ALA A 20 -14.55 3.46 19.58
N ALA A 21 -15.68 3.07 20.16
CA ALA A 21 -15.73 2.60 21.54
C ALA A 21 -14.93 1.30 21.76
N GLU A 22 -15.05 0.32 20.86
CA GLU A 22 -14.26 -0.91 20.88
C GLU A 22 -12.75 -0.67 20.78
N ALA A 23 -12.34 0.39 20.08
CA ALA A 23 -10.94 0.81 19.93
C ALA A 23 -10.51 1.86 20.97
N GLU A 24 -11.30 2.10 22.01
CA GLU A 24 -11.02 3.09 23.07
C GLU A 24 -10.65 4.48 22.53
N THR A 25 -11.30 4.89 21.44
CA THR A 25 -11.00 6.13 20.72
C THR A 25 -12.27 6.94 20.42
N SER A 26 -12.10 8.15 19.89
CA SER A 26 -13.21 8.97 19.44
C SER A 26 -13.50 8.74 17.96
N VAL A 27 -14.76 8.94 17.55
CA VAL A 27 -15.17 8.86 16.14
C VAL A 27 -14.34 9.81 15.26
N SER A 28 -14.08 11.03 15.73
CA SER A 28 -13.26 11.99 14.99
C SER A 28 -11.82 11.52 14.79
N ARG A 29 -11.22 10.86 15.79
CA ARG A 29 -9.88 10.29 15.65
C ARG A 29 -9.89 9.08 14.71
N LEU A 30 -10.87 8.20 14.84
CA LEU A 30 -11.05 7.04 13.96
C LEU A 30 -11.16 7.46 12.48
N VAL A 31 -12.02 8.44 12.18
CA VAL A 31 -12.18 8.97 10.81
C VAL A 31 -10.91 9.66 10.33
N GLY A 32 -10.23 10.41 11.19
CA GLY A 32 -8.97 11.06 10.86
C GLY A 32 -7.87 10.08 10.45
N GLU A 33 -7.70 8.98 11.21
CA GLU A 33 -6.73 7.93 10.87
C GLU A 33 -7.12 7.21 9.58
N MET A 34 -8.40 6.89 9.37
CA MET A 34 -8.86 6.29 8.12
C MET A 34 -8.55 7.17 6.89
N LEU A 35 -8.75 8.49 7.00
CA LEU A 35 -8.40 9.43 5.93
C LEU A 35 -6.89 9.48 5.69
N LYS A 36 -6.10 9.44 6.75
CA LYS A 36 -4.63 9.43 6.66
C LYS A 36 -4.10 8.16 6.00
N GLU A 37 -4.65 7.00 6.37
CA GLU A 37 -4.33 5.72 5.71
C GLU A 37 -4.65 5.78 4.23
N LYS A 38 -5.80 6.35 3.86
CA LYS A 38 -6.20 6.54 2.46
C LYS A 38 -5.26 7.50 1.72
N MET A 39 -4.89 8.63 2.32
CA MET A 39 -3.89 9.54 1.74
C MET A 39 -2.57 8.82 1.47
N VAL A 40 -2.05 8.08 2.45
CA VAL A 40 -0.80 7.33 2.30
C VAL A 40 -0.92 6.26 1.23
N ALA A 41 -2.06 5.56 1.13
CA ALA A 41 -2.27 4.55 0.11
C ALA A 41 -2.31 5.16 -1.31
N GLU A 42 -2.99 6.30 -1.47
CA GLU A 42 -3.10 7.00 -2.75
C GLU A 42 -1.78 7.67 -3.18
N GLU A 43 -1.11 8.35 -2.25
CA GLU A 43 0.17 9.02 -2.50
C GLU A 43 1.33 8.02 -2.60
N GLY A 44 1.30 6.94 -1.82
CA GLY A 44 2.39 5.97 -1.73
C GLY A 44 2.67 5.28 -3.06
N TYR A 45 1.63 4.89 -3.80
CA TYR A 45 1.82 4.34 -5.15
C TYR A 45 2.43 5.36 -6.10
N GLN A 46 1.92 6.60 -6.10
CA GLN A 46 2.43 7.64 -7.00
C GLN A 46 3.89 8.02 -6.66
N ALA A 47 4.22 8.18 -5.39
CA ALA A 47 5.57 8.45 -4.93
C ALA A 47 6.53 7.30 -5.28
N ALA A 48 6.12 6.04 -5.07
CA ALA A 48 6.93 4.89 -5.45
C ALA A 48 7.12 4.78 -6.97
N ARG A 49 6.08 5.12 -7.75
CA ARG A 49 6.12 5.16 -9.21
C ARG A 49 7.06 6.25 -9.72
N GLU A 50 6.96 7.47 -9.19
CA GLU A 50 7.87 8.57 -9.51
C GLU A 50 9.31 8.22 -9.17
N LEU A 51 9.55 7.64 -7.99
CA LEU A 51 10.88 7.18 -7.58
C LEU A 51 11.42 6.11 -8.53
N PHE A 52 10.61 5.10 -8.89
CA PHE A 52 11.01 4.05 -9.82
C PHE A 52 11.42 4.60 -11.19
N PHE A 53 10.65 5.55 -11.74
CA PHE A 53 10.96 6.16 -13.04
C PHE A 53 12.04 7.25 -12.99
N SER A 54 12.36 7.78 -11.80
CA SER A 54 13.47 8.73 -11.63
C SER A 54 14.84 8.10 -11.89
N VAL A 55 14.96 6.78 -11.73
CA VAL A 55 16.20 6.04 -11.97
C VAL A 55 16.24 5.62 -13.44
N ARG A 56 17.35 5.90 -14.14
CA ARG A 56 17.53 5.41 -15.51
C ARG A 56 17.53 3.87 -15.51
N PRO A 57 16.76 3.22 -16.40
CA PRO A 57 16.82 1.77 -16.54
C PRO A 57 18.25 1.32 -16.85
N ARG A 58 18.77 0.39 -16.05
CA ARG A 58 20.05 -0.27 -16.30
C ARG A 58 19.77 -1.66 -16.87
N ALA A 59 20.49 -2.01 -17.93
CA ALA A 59 20.45 -3.38 -18.43
C ALA A 59 20.94 -4.34 -17.34
N LEU A 60 20.12 -5.35 -17.03
CA LEU A 60 20.46 -6.39 -16.05
C LEU A 60 21.50 -7.40 -16.57
N ARG A 61 21.87 -7.28 -17.85
CA ARG A 61 22.81 -8.15 -18.56
C ARG A 61 23.70 -7.32 -19.47
N GLU A 62 24.89 -7.84 -19.72
CA GLU A 62 25.75 -7.32 -20.78
C GLU A 62 25.13 -7.63 -22.15
N ALA A 63 25.40 -6.75 -23.12
CA ALA A 63 24.88 -6.93 -24.47
C ALA A 63 25.40 -8.24 -25.08
N GLY A 64 24.48 -9.09 -25.57
CA GLY A 64 24.82 -10.36 -26.22
C GLY A 64 24.81 -11.60 -25.32
N ILE A 65 24.65 -11.46 -24.00
CA ILE A 65 24.52 -12.60 -23.08
C ILE A 65 23.04 -12.90 -22.84
N SER A 66 22.63 -14.15 -23.08
CA SER A 66 21.26 -14.59 -22.75
C SER A 66 21.12 -14.83 -21.25
N LEU A 67 19.95 -14.53 -20.68
CA LEU A 67 19.70 -14.85 -19.27
C LEU A 67 19.58 -16.38 -19.10
N PRO A 68 20.13 -16.96 -18.03
CA PRO A 68 20.02 -18.39 -17.79
C PRO A 68 18.55 -18.81 -17.64
N ALA A 69 18.22 -20.00 -18.14
CA ALA A 69 16.90 -20.56 -17.97
C ALA A 69 16.67 -20.94 -16.50
N ARG A 70 15.41 -20.93 -16.04
CA ARG A 70 15.04 -21.29 -14.65
C ARG A 70 15.67 -22.61 -14.21
N ASN A 71 15.66 -23.61 -15.08
CA ASN A 71 16.21 -24.94 -14.77
C ASN A 71 17.74 -24.91 -14.69
N GLU A 72 18.43 -24.11 -15.51
CA GLU A 72 19.89 -23.97 -15.41
C GLU A 72 20.33 -23.41 -14.05
N LEU A 73 19.50 -22.55 -13.44
CA LEU A 73 19.81 -21.90 -12.17
C LEU A 73 19.25 -22.62 -10.93
N HIS A 74 18.13 -23.33 -11.07
CA HIS A 74 17.37 -23.88 -9.94
C HIS A 74 17.10 -25.38 -10.01
N ASP A 75 17.63 -26.10 -11.01
CA ASP A 75 17.49 -27.56 -11.03
C ASP A 75 18.21 -28.16 -9.81
N ARG A 76 17.50 -29.03 -9.11
CA ARG A 76 17.98 -29.71 -7.89
C ARG A 76 18.07 -31.19 -8.19
N PRO A 77 19.18 -31.66 -8.79
CA PRO A 77 19.30 -33.03 -9.27
C PRO A 77 19.15 -34.09 -8.16
N VAL A 78 19.37 -33.72 -6.90
CA VAL A 78 19.27 -34.60 -5.72
C VAL A 78 17.83 -34.78 -5.20
N LEU A 79 16.83 -34.14 -5.81
CA LEU A 79 15.41 -34.21 -5.43
C LEU A 79 14.53 -34.91 -6.49
N ARG A 80 15.13 -35.68 -7.40
CA ARG A 80 14.41 -36.54 -8.35
C ARG A 80 14.40 -37.98 -7.91
#